data_AF-A0A3D2S2Z1-F1
#
_entry.id   AF-A0A3D2S2Z1-F1
#
_cell.length_a   1.000
_cell.length_b   1.000
_cell.length_c   1.000
_cell.angle_alpha   90.00
_cell.angle_beta   90.00
_cell.angle_gamma   90.00
#
_symmetry.space_group_name_H-M   'P 1'
#
loop_
_entity.id
_entity.type
_entity.pdbx_description
1 polymer ?
#
loop_
_entity_poly.entity_id
_entity_poly.type
_entity_poly.pdbx_seq_one_letter_code
_entity_poly.pdbx_strand_id
1 'polypeptide(L)'
;MDRLEGLLKTYNGRTPLIAYLKLFFKEHRNMGSSDRRRFTAMAMAHFRMAGAQDMPTGTSIPWGMALGGSEDDALTGHFRETLGVTSGSWAEMLAAMQAATGWKEAAYFPAYEGLTDQLPVADFIQSHVKPSSVFLRIAPGRTEAVVAELNEKGWPFSRPEDHILQLEGHHPLHLLASNDKGWWEIQDIASQQTGSWWTPEPGQLWFDCCAGSGGKSLQLLEQEPAIKLVVNDNRAPVLDELQYRFDRAGVAIPKMMQADLSEGIYEGLGPFDGIIADLPCSGSGTWGRTPERLRYFREKDIEKMAG
;
A
#
# COMPACT_ATOMS: atom_id res chain seq x y z
N MET A 1 10.68 4.85 -24.35
CA MET A 1 10.31 6.05 -23.58
C MET A 1 9.07 6.71 -24.16
N ASP A 2 9.03 7.01 -25.45
CA ASP A 2 7.94 7.75 -26.12
C ASP A 2 6.54 7.19 -25.87
N ARG A 3 6.38 5.86 -25.94
CA ARG A 3 5.09 5.21 -25.65
C ARG A 3 4.61 5.45 -24.22
N LEU A 4 5.53 5.37 -23.25
CA LEU A 4 5.21 5.62 -21.84
C LEU A 4 4.88 7.09 -21.62
N GLU A 5 5.64 8.00 -22.22
CA GLU A 5 5.36 9.43 -22.14
C GLU A 5 3.98 9.78 -22.71
N GLY A 6 3.63 9.25 -23.88
CA GLY A 6 2.29 9.43 -24.46
C GLY A 6 1.18 8.92 -23.56
N LEU A 7 1.39 7.77 -22.90
CA LEU A 7 0.43 7.23 -21.94
C LEU A 7 0.28 8.15 -20.72
N LEU A 8 1.38 8.54 -20.09
CA LEU A 8 1.38 9.38 -18.89
C LEU A 8 0.76 10.76 -19.14
N LYS A 9 0.92 11.33 -20.34
CA LYS A 9 0.26 12.60 -20.74
C LYS A 9 -1.27 12.51 -20.76
N THR A 10 -1.83 11.34 -21.01
CA THR A 10 -3.30 11.14 -21.07
C THR A 10 -3.89 10.63 -19.76
N TYR A 11 -3.04 10.21 -18.82
CA TYR A 11 -3.45 9.78 -17.49
C TYR A 11 -3.93 10.98 -16.66
N ASN A 12 -5.05 10.80 -15.95
CA ASN A 12 -5.73 11.89 -15.22
C ASN A 12 -5.93 11.59 -13.72
N GLY A 13 -5.34 10.51 -13.21
CA GLY A 13 -5.40 10.16 -11.79
C GLY A 13 -6.74 9.64 -11.27
N ARG A 14 -7.77 9.48 -12.12
CA ARG A 14 -9.10 9.01 -11.68
C ARG A 14 -9.14 7.53 -11.32
N THR A 15 -8.36 6.72 -12.03
CA THR A 15 -8.22 5.28 -11.80
C THR A 15 -6.83 5.02 -11.26
N PRO A 16 -6.64 4.17 -10.23
CA PRO A 16 -5.31 3.83 -9.73
C PRO A 16 -4.36 3.42 -10.86
N LEU A 17 -3.12 3.89 -10.80
CA LEU A 17 -2.17 3.77 -11.91
C LEU A 17 -1.92 2.32 -12.32
N ILE A 18 -1.81 1.40 -11.36
CA ILE A 18 -1.67 -0.03 -11.63
C ILE A 18 -2.88 -0.59 -12.41
N ALA A 19 -4.10 -0.18 -12.07
CA ALA A 19 -5.30 -0.62 -12.77
C ALA A 19 -5.37 -0.01 -14.19
N TYR A 20 -4.97 1.26 -14.33
CA TYR A 20 -4.86 1.92 -15.63
C TYR A 20 -3.83 1.23 -16.54
N LEU A 21 -2.66 0.89 -16.02
CA LEU A 21 -1.62 0.13 -16.74
C LEU A 21 -2.10 -1.27 -17.15
N LYS A 22 -2.88 -1.97 -16.31
CA LYS A 22 -3.48 -3.26 -16.65
C LYS A 22 -4.39 -3.17 -17.88
N LEU A 23 -5.21 -2.12 -17.96
CA LEU A 23 -6.07 -1.88 -19.14
C LEU A 23 -5.22 -1.62 -20.39
N PHE A 24 -4.21 -0.77 -20.28
CA PHE A 24 -3.26 -0.50 -21.35
C PHE A 24 -2.56 -1.78 -21.85
N PHE A 25 -2.08 -2.65 -20.96
CA PHE A 25 -1.43 -3.90 -21.35
C PHE A 25 -2.38 -4.92 -22.01
N LYS A 26 -3.70 -4.84 -21.73
CA LYS A 26 -4.70 -5.67 -22.40
C LYS A 26 -4.86 -5.32 -23.87
N GLU A 27 -4.68 -4.04 -24.21
CA GLU A 27 -4.71 -3.52 -25.58
C GLU A 27 -3.35 -3.73 -26.30
N HIS A 28 -2.25 -3.78 -25.55
CA HIS A 28 -0.90 -4.01 -26.07
C HIS A 28 -0.36 -5.42 -25.77
N ARG A 29 -1.01 -6.43 -26.37
CA ARG A 29 -0.69 -7.85 -26.14
C ARG A 29 0.73 -8.26 -26.57
N ASN A 30 1.38 -7.47 -27.42
CA ASN A 30 2.77 -7.68 -27.83
C ASN A 30 3.80 -7.42 -26.73
N MET A 31 3.41 -6.79 -25.61
CA MET A 31 4.31 -6.58 -24.47
C MET A 31 4.40 -7.85 -23.62
N GLY A 32 5.61 -8.39 -23.48
CA GLY A 32 5.90 -9.53 -22.61
C GLY A 32 5.87 -9.16 -21.12
N SER A 33 6.01 -10.16 -20.25
CA SER A 33 6.03 -9.96 -18.79
C SER A 33 7.16 -9.01 -18.34
N SER A 34 8.35 -9.15 -18.92
CA SER A 34 9.50 -8.27 -18.66
C SER A 34 9.23 -6.83 -19.11
N ASP A 35 8.62 -6.64 -20.29
CA ASP A 35 8.29 -5.31 -20.79
C ASP A 35 7.29 -4.60 -19.89
N ARG A 36 6.20 -5.30 -19.51
CA ARG A 36 5.17 -4.77 -18.61
C ARG A 36 5.75 -4.39 -17.25
N ARG A 37 6.67 -5.18 -16.72
CA ARG A 37 7.36 -4.91 -15.45
C ARG A 37 8.18 -3.63 -15.54
N ARG A 38 9.05 -3.52 -16.54
CA ARG A 38 9.88 -2.32 -16.77
C ARG A 38 9.03 -1.08 -17.01
N PHE A 39 7.98 -1.21 -17.82
CA PHE A 39 7.05 -0.13 -18.11
C PHE A 39 6.32 0.35 -16.85
N THR A 40 5.86 -0.58 -16.00
CA THR A 40 5.26 -0.27 -14.71
C THR A 40 6.24 0.41 -13.77
N ALA A 41 7.48 -0.11 -13.67
CA ALA A 41 8.52 0.48 -12.82
C ALA A 41 8.81 1.94 -13.21
N MET A 42 8.99 2.21 -14.51
CA MET A 42 9.22 3.58 -15.00
C MET A 42 8.01 4.49 -14.77
N ALA A 43 6.77 3.99 -14.94
CA ALA A 43 5.57 4.77 -14.65
C ALA A 43 5.48 5.14 -13.15
N MET A 44 5.77 4.20 -12.25
CA MET A 44 5.82 4.46 -10.81
C MET A 44 6.93 5.46 -10.47
N ALA A 45 8.13 5.29 -11.05
CA ALA A 45 9.26 6.19 -10.86
C ALA A 45 8.94 7.63 -11.29
N HIS A 46 8.21 7.81 -12.40
CA HIS A 46 7.74 9.13 -12.83
C HIS A 46 6.94 9.81 -11.72
N PHE A 47 5.89 9.18 -11.19
CA PHE A 47 5.04 9.83 -10.18
C PHE A 47 5.71 10.00 -8.83
N ARG A 48 6.60 9.07 -8.44
CA ARG A 48 7.40 9.18 -7.23
C ARG A 48 8.30 10.42 -7.24
N MET A 49 8.77 10.86 -8.40
CA MET A 49 9.60 12.07 -8.50
C MET A 49 8.84 13.31 -8.91
N ALA A 50 7.87 13.18 -9.81
CA ALA A 50 7.08 14.29 -10.30
C ALA A 50 6.37 15.01 -9.15
N GLY A 51 5.93 14.26 -8.12
CA GLY A 51 5.35 14.81 -6.91
C GLY A 51 4.28 15.87 -7.20
N ALA A 52 4.26 16.95 -6.41
CA ALA A 52 3.49 18.14 -6.74
C ALA A 52 4.17 19.08 -7.78
N GLN A 53 5.37 18.77 -8.26
CA GLN A 53 6.24 19.66 -9.05
C GLN A 53 6.16 19.50 -10.59
N ASP A 54 5.41 18.54 -11.11
CA ASP A 54 5.20 18.35 -12.57
C ASP A 54 6.47 18.15 -13.40
N MET A 55 7.41 17.35 -12.91
CA MET A 55 8.66 17.10 -13.65
C MET A 55 8.41 16.40 -14.99
N PRO A 56 9.11 16.82 -16.08
CA PRO A 56 9.08 16.10 -17.35
C PRO A 56 9.50 14.64 -17.21
N THR A 57 8.88 13.75 -17.98
CA THR A 57 9.15 12.29 -17.96
C THR A 57 10.63 11.96 -18.18
N GLY A 58 11.30 12.70 -19.07
CA GLY A 58 12.74 12.56 -19.35
C GLY A 58 13.65 12.87 -18.16
N THR A 59 13.15 13.55 -17.13
CA THR A 59 13.90 13.87 -15.91
C THR A 59 13.41 13.03 -14.74
N SER A 60 12.08 12.93 -14.54
CA SER A 60 11.49 12.22 -13.41
C SER A 60 11.75 10.70 -13.45
N ILE A 61 11.75 10.08 -14.63
CA ILE A 61 11.93 8.64 -14.74
C ILE A 61 13.37 8.24 -14.39
N PRO A 62 14.42 8.85 -14.99
CA PRO A 62 15.79 8.53 -14.60
C PRO A 62 16.04 8.71 -13.11
N TRP A 63 15.66 9.86 -12.54
CA TRP A 63 15.87 10.13 -11.12
C TRP A 63 15.03 9.24 -10.21
N GLY A 64 13.79 8.93 -10.58
CA GLY A 64 12.92 8.06 -9.78
C GLY A 64 13.39 6.61 -9.79
N MET A 65 13.93 6.15 -10.92
CA MET A 65 14.58 4.85 -11.00
C MET A 65 15.88 4.86 -10.18
N ALA A 66 16.73 5.88 -10.31
CA ALA A 66 17.99 5.93 -9.56
C ALA A 66 17.80 5.94 -8.04
N LEU A 67 16.86 6.75 -7.54
CA LEU A 67 16.58 6.92 -6.11
C LEU A 67 15.70 5.82 -5.50
N GLY A 68 14.80 5.22 -6.29
CA GLY A 68 13.82 4.23 -5.82
C GLY A 68 14.11 2.80 -6.26
N GLY A 69 14.96 2.58 -7.25
CA GLY A 69 15.26 1.25 -7.78
C GLY A 69 16.17 0.42 -6.88
N SER A 70 16.12 -0.90 -7.06
CA SER A 70 17.07 -1.83 -6.43
C SER A 70 18.44 -1.71 -7.08
N GLU A 71 19.51 -1.90 -6.30
CA GLU A 71 20.89 -1.87 -6.81
C GLU A 71 21.16 -3.01 -7.80
N ASP A 72 20.49 -4.15 -7.61
CA ASP A 72 20.61 -5.33 -8.47
C ASP A 72 19.75 -5.26 -9.74
N ASP A 73 18.94 -4.21 -9.91
CA ASP A 73 18.10 -4.04 -11.09
C ASP A 73 18.87 -3.36 -12.23
N ALA A 74 19.07 -4.07 -13.33
CA ALA A 74 19.84 -3.57 -14.48
C ALA A 74 19.29 -2.25 -15.08
N LEU A 75 17.96 -2.02 -15.02
CA LEU A 75 17.37 -0.77 -15.50
C LEU A 75 17.71 0.40 -14.56
N THR A 76 17.69 0.16 -13.26
CA THR A 76 18.15 1.10 -12.23
C THR A 76 19.62 1.43 -12.43
N GLY A 77 20.48 0.42 -12.60
CA GLY A 77 21.91 0.60 -12.90
C GLY A 77 22.14 1.49 -14.12
N HIS A 78 21.43 1.22 -15.23
CA HIS A 78 21.52 2.04 -16.45
C HIS A 78 21.19 3.53 -16.21
N PHE A 79 20.15 3.83 -15.43
CA PHE A 79 19.82 5.22 -15.11
C PHE A 79 20.83 5.86 -14.13
N ARG A 80 21.34 5.11 -13.15
CA ARG A 80 22.40 5.61 -12.25
C ARG A 80 23.68 5.95 -13.02
N GLU A 81 24.08 5.12 -13.97
CA GLU A 81 25.22 5.38 -14.87
C GLU A 81 24.98 6.64 -15.71
N THR A 82 23.81 6.74 -16.35
CA THR A 82 23.45 7.89 -17.20
C THR A 82 23.45 9.21 -16.42
N LEU A 83 23.08 9.17 -15.14
CA LEU A 83 23.04 10.32 -14.24
C LEU A 83 24.37 10.57 -13.50
N GLY A 84 25.35 9.68 -13.62
CA GLY A 84 26.64 9.79 -12.91
C GLY A 84 26.54 9.56 -11.39
N VAL A 85 25.55 8.80 -10.93
CA VAL A 85 25.28 8.52 -9.49
C VAL A 85 25.40 7.03 -9.15
N THR A 86 26.45 6.39 -9.65
CA THR A 86 26.68 4.94 -9.49
C THR A 86 27.15 4.52 -8.09
N SER A 87 27.56 5.48 -7.26
CA SER A 87 28.03 5.26 -5.90
C SER A 87 27.56 6.39 -4.99
N GLY A 88 27.32 6.08 -3.73
CA GLY A 88 26.93 7.05 -2.71
C GLY A 88 25.67 6.63 -1.97
N SER A 89 25.46 7.28 -0.83
CA SER A 89 24.24 7.19 -0.04
C SER A 89 23.03 7.75 -0.79
N TRP A 90 21.84 7.36 -0.36
CA TRP A 90 20.60 7.90 -0.90
C TRP A 90 20.51 9.44 -0.75
N ALA A 91 21.04 9.99 0.34
CA ALA A 91 21.08 11.43 0.58
C ALA A 91 21.97 12.18 -0.43
N GLU A 92 23.13 11.61 -0.78
CA GLU A 92 24.01 12.17 -1.81
C GLU A 92 23.34 12.16 -3.19
N MET A 93 22.64 11.07 -3.53
CA MET A 93 21.86 11.00 -4.77
C MET A 93 20.72 12.02 -4.80
N LEU A 94 20.01 12.22 -3.67
CA LEU A 94 18.95 13.24 -3.56
C LEU A 94 19.52 14.65 -3.77
N ALA A 95 20.66 14.96 -3.15
CA ALA A 95 21.33 16.25 -3.30
C ALA A 95 21.77 16.50 -4.76
N ALA A 96 22.33 15.48 -5.43
CA ALA A 96 22.69 15.56 -6.84
C ALA A 96 21.45 15.82 -7.73
N MET A 97 20.32 15.17 -7.43
CA MET A 97 19.05 15.38 -8.11
C MET A 97 18.54 16.80 -7.94
N GLN A 98 18.55 17.32 -6.70
CA GLN A 98 18.17 18.70 -6.39
C GLN A 98 19.01 19.71 -7.16
N ALA A 99 20.34 19.52 -7.19
CA ALA A 99 21.26 20.38 -7.92
C ALA A 99 21.04 20.35 -9.43
N ALA A 100 20.75 19.18 -10.00
CA ALA A 100 20.56 18.99 -11.44
C ALA A 100 19.20 19.49 -11.95
N THR A 101 18.17 19.51 -11.10
CA THR A 101 16.77 19.74 -11.53
C THR A 101 16.13 20.98 -10.94
N GLY A 102 16.70 21.55 -9.86
CA GLY A 102 16.07 22.60 -9.09
C GLY A 102 14.86 22.13 -8.27
N TRP A 103 14.69 20.80 -8.13
CA TRP A 103 13.62 20.21 -7.33
C TRP A 103 13.69 20.66 -5.87
N LYS A 104 12.53 20.98 -5.31
CA LYS A 104 12.39 21.52 -3.95
C LYS A 104 11.67 20.54 -3.06
N GLU A 105 12.27 20.26 -1.91
CA GLU A 105 11.69 19.38 -0.89
C GLU A 105 10.30 19.85 -0.43
N ALA A 106 10.17 21.15 -0.18
CA ALA A 106 8.92 21.81 0.23
C ALA A 106 7.76 21.69 -0.77
N ALA A 107 8.05 21.30 -2.02
CA ALA A 107 7.04 21.11 -3.06
C ALA A 107 6.81 19.63 -3.37
N TYR A 108 7.37 18.69 -2.61
CA TYR A 108 7.18 17.27 -2.85
C TYR A 108 5.75 16.81 -2.57
N PHE A 109 5.22 17.23 -1.42
CA PHE A 109 3.94 16.81 -0.88
C PHE A 109 2.93 17.97 -0.92
N PRO A 110 1.71 17.79 -1.43
CA PRO A 110 0.75 18.89 -1.58
C PRO A 110 0.35 19.61 -0.28
N ALA A 111 0.44 18.94 0.88
CA ALA A 111 0.16 19.52 2.19
C ALA A 111 1.44 19.53 3.05
N TYR A 112 2.56 19.95 2.45
CA TYR A 112 3.88 19.94 3.07
C TYR A 112 3.92 20.67 4.42
N GLU A 113 3.29 21.84 4.50
CA GLU A 113 3.21 22.64 5.73
C GLU A 113 2.43 21.95 6.87
N GLY A 114 1.64 20.92 6.55
CA GLY A 114 0.92 20.10 7.53
C GLY A 114 1.72 18.89 8.04
N LEU A 115 2.96 18.70 7.60
CA LEU A 115 3.82 17.63 8.12
C LEU A 115 4.22 17.91 9.57
N THR A 116 4.29 16.86 10.37
CA THR A 116 4.74 16.95 11.78
C THR A 116 6.24 17.19 11.87
N ASP A 117 6.67 18.04 12.80
CA ASP A 117 8.09 18.26 13.12
C ASP A 117 8.79 17.00 13.67
N GLN A 118 8.01 15.98 14.05
CA GLN A 118 8.54 14.71 14.55
C GLN A 118 9.08 13.80 13.45
N LEU A 119 8.85 14.12 12.17
CA LEU A 119 9.24 13.29 11.04
C LEU A 119 10.29 14.02 10.20
N PRO A 120 11.53 13.51 10.11
CA PRO A 120 12.49 14.04 9.16
C PRO A 120 11.93 13.96 7.74
N VAL A 121 11.81 15.10 7.07
CA VAL A 121 11.18 15.20 5.75
C VAL A 121 11.92 14.35 4.71
N ALA A 122 13.25 14.28 4.78
CA ALA A 122 14.04 13.41 3.92
C ALA A 122 13.62 11.93 4.05
N ASP A 123 13.33 11.45 5.26
CA ASP A 123 12.90 10.07 5.52
C ASP A 123 11.48 9.83 4.98
N PHE A 124 10.58 10.81 5.14
CA PHE A 124 9.25 10.78 4.55
C PHE A 124 9.31 10.63 3.03
N ILE A 125 10.13 11.44 2.37
CA ILE A 125 10.31 11.41 0.91
C ILE A 125 10.93 10.09 0.49
N GLN A 126 11.96 9.64 1.20
CA GLN A 126 12.58 8.35 0.94
C GLN A 126 11.58 7.21 1.04
N SER A 127 10.66 7.24 2.01
CA SER A 127 9.63 6.20 2.20
C SER A 127 8.63 6.11 1.05
N HIS A 128 8.38 7.23 0.34
CA HIS A 128 7.50 7.27 -0.83
C HIS A 128 8.21 6.90 -2.13
N VAL A 129 9.49 7.29 -2.25
CA VAL A 129 10.32 7.02 -3.44
C VAL A 129 10.78 5.56 -3.47
N LYS A 130 11.11 4.98 -2.31
CA LYS A 130 11.44 3.55 -2.25
C LYS A 130 10.18 2.69 -2.39
N PRO A 131 10.23 1.58 -3.15
CA PRO A 131 9.18 0.59 -3.20
C PRO A 131 8.82 0.12 -1.79
N SER A 132 7.53 0.19 -1.46
CA SER A 132 7.04 -0.32 -0.19
C SER A 132 7.12 -1.84 -0.17
N SER A 133 7.59 -2.41 0.94
CA SER A 133 7.54 -3.85 1.17
C SER A 133 6.09 -4.34 1.22
N VAL A 134 5.92 -5.62 0.88
CA VAL A 134 4.67 -6.35 1.10
C VAL A 134 4.81 -7.09 2.42
N PHE A 135 3.87 -6.87 3.32
CA PHE A 135 3.82 -7.54 4.62
C PHE A 135 2.66 -8.54 4.61
N LEU A 136 2.93 -9.73 5.13
CA LEU A 136 1.94 -10.76 5.39
C LEU A 136 1.75 -10.88 6.89
N ARG A 137 0.50 -10.77 7.34
CA ARG A 137 0.09 -11.26 8.66
C ARG A 137 -0.23 -12.73 8.52
N ILE A 138 0.41 -13.59 9.31
CA ILE A 138 0.25 -15.03 9.24
C ILE A 138 -0.73 -15.50 10.31
N ALA A 139 -1.67 -16.36 9.93
CA ALA A 139 -2.63 -16.95 10.85
C ALA A 139 -1.93 -17.79 11.95
N PRO A 140 -2.48 -17.85 13.16
CA PRO A 140 -1.89 -18.59 14.28
C PRO A 140 -1.51 -20.04 13.92
N GLY A 141 -0.28 -20.43 14.22
CA GLY A 141 0.24 -21.79 13.97
C GLY A 141 0.53 -22.12 12.50
N ARG A 142 0.50 -21.14 11.59
CA ARG A 142 0.76 -21.35 10.15
C ARG A 142 2.12 -20.86 9.65
N THR A 143 2.88 -20.13 10.47
CA THR A 143 4.13 -19.50 10.05
C THR A 143 5.09 -20.44 9.35
N GLU A 144 5.46 -21.55 9.97
CA GLU A 144 6.46 -22.45 9.39
C GLU A 144 6.02 -23.08 8.07
N ALA A 145 4.71 -23.28 7.88
CA ALA A 145 4.18 -23.78 6.62
C ALA A 145 4.28 -22.72 5.50
N VAL A 146 3.96 -21.46 5.79
CA VAL A 146 4.08 -20.36 4.81
C VAL A 146 5.54 -20.09 4.49
N VAL A 147 6.42 -20.10 5.50
CA VAL A 147 7.87 -19.98 5.34
C VAL A 147 8.43 -21.07 4.43
N ALA A 148 7.99 -22.32 4.60
CA ALA A 148 8.40 -23.43 3.73
C ALA A 148 7.99 -23.17 2.26
N GLU A 149 6.77 -22.69 2.01
CA GLU A 149 6.31 -22.36 0.66
C GLU A 149 7.14 -21.21 0.04
N LEU A 150 7.45 -20.16 0.80
CA LEU A 150 8.28 -19.05 0.31
C LEU A 150 9.72 -19.50 -0.03
N ASN A 151 10.32 -20.33 0.83
CA ASN A 151 11.65 -20.91 0.60
C ASN A 151 11.66 -21.81 -0.64
N GLU A 152 10.65 -22.65 -0.84
CA GLU A 152 10.53 -23.50 -2.03
C GLU A 152 10.45 -22.67 -3.32
N LYS A 153 9.76 -21.52 -3.28
CA LYS A 153 9.69 -20.59 -4.42
C LYS A 153 10.97 -19.75 -4.61
N GLY A 154 11.89 -19.77 -3.64
CA GLY A 154 13.07 -18.92 -3.62
C GLY A 154 12.72 -17.43 -3.54
N TRP A 155 11.64 -17.07 -2.86
CA TRP A 155 11.21 -15.68 -2.68
C TRP A 155 11.83 -15.12 -1.39
N PRO A 156 12.71 -14.11 -1.46
CA PRO A 156 13.35 -13.57 -0.27
C PRO A 156 12.35 -12.87 0.64
N PHE A 157 12.51 -13.10 1.94
CA PHE A 157 11.70 -12.46 2.97
C PHE A 157 12.51 -12.31 4.27
N SER A 158 12.08 -11.36 5.10
CA SER A 158 12.50 -11.26 6.50
C SER A 158 11.31 -11.54 7.42
N ARG A 159 11.59 -11.84 8.69
CA ARG A 159 10.60 -12.15 9.72
C ARG A 159 10.78 -11.19 10.89
N PRO A 160 10.20 -9.98 10.84
CA PRO A 160 10.29 -9.02 11.94
C PRO A 160 9.72 -9.57 13.25
N GLU A 161 8.65 -10.36 13.14
CA GLU A 161 7.99 -11.04 14.27
C GLU A 161 7.50 -12.42 13.83
N ASP A 162 7.13 -13.28 14.78
CA ASP A 162 6.71 -14.66 14.52
C ASP A 162 5.58 -14.76 13.48
N HIS A 163 4.61 -13.86 13.53
CA HIS A 163 3.43 -13.86 12.69
C HIS A 163 3.50 -12.83 11.54
N ILE A 164 4.67 -12.22 11.30
CA ILE A 164 4.85 -11.17 10.29
C ILE A 164 5.97 -11.57 9.33
N LEU A 165 5.63 -11.70 8.05
CA LEU A 165 6.61 -11.90 6.98
C LEU A 165 6.68 -10.65 6.09
N GLN A 166 7.88 -10.10 5.92
CA GLN A 166 8.14 -8.97 5.02
C GLN A 166 8.82 -9.49 3.77
N LEU A 167 8.17 -9.34 2.62
CA LEU A 167 8.70 -9.79 1.34
C LEU A 167 9.57 -8.73 0.68
N GLU A 168 10.63 -9.18 0.01
CA GLU A 168 11.48 -8.33 -0.81
C GLU A 168 10.96 -8.28 -2.26
N GLY A 169 10.41 -7.14 -2.66
CA GLY A 169 9.86 -6.97 -3.99
C GLY A 169 8.45 -7.56 -4.17
N HIS A 170 8.04 -7.76 -5.42
CA HIS A 170 6.68 -8.17 -5.76
C HIS A 170 6.65 -9.62 -6.25
N HIS A 171 5.98 -10.47 -5.48
CA HIS A 171 5.79 -11.89 -5.80
C HIS A 171 4.32 -12.22 -6.11
N PRO A 172 4.04 -13.20 -6.99
CA PRO A 172 2.69 -13.66 -7.28
C PRO A 172 2.15 -14.56 -6.16
N LEU A 173 1.79 -13.97 -5.02
CA LEU A 173 1.42 -14.70 -3.79
C LEU A 173 0.22 -15.63 -3.94
N HIS A 174 -0.65 -15.40 -4.91
CA HIS A 174 -1.73 -16.33 -5.26
C HIS A 174 -1.25 -17.72 -5.71
N LEU A 175 0.04 -17.89 -6.01
CA LEU A 175 0.64 -19.20 -6.34
C LEU A 175 1.07 -20.01 -5.10
N LEU A 176 0.95 -19.44 -3.90
CA LEU A 176 1.17 -20.13 -2.65
C LEU A 176 -0.06 -20.98 -2.31
N ALA A 177 0.14 -22.24 -1.95
CA ALA A 177 -0.97 -23.12 -1.57
C ALA A 177 -1.67 -22.63 -0.29
N SER A 178 -0.96 -21.88 0.53
CA SER A 178 -1.46 -21.16 1.71
C SER A 178 -2.46 -20.05 1.39
N ASN A 179 -2.49 -19.51 0.16
CA ASN A 179 -3.44 -18.47 -0.25
C ASN A 179 -4.89 -18.95 -0.11
N ASP A 180 -5.20 -20.10 -0.72
CA ASP A 180 -6.57 -20.63 -0.78
C ASP A 180 -7.07 -21.15 0.57
N LYS A 181 -6.15 -21.33 1.53
CA LYS A 181 -6.43 -21.78 2.89
C LYS A 181 -6.58 -20.62 3.89
N GLY A 182 -6.42 -19.38 3.43
CA GLY A 182 -6.49 -18.19 4.29
C GLY A 182 -5.45 -18.19 5.40
N TRP A 183 -4.27 -18.77 5.16
CA TRP A 183 -3.22 -18.84 6.19
C TRP A 183 -2.46 -17.53 6.38
N TRP A 184 -2.72 -16.54 5.53
CA TRP A 184 -2.14 -15.21 5.64
C TRP A 184 -3.03 -14.17 5.01
N GLU A 185 -2.81 -12.92 5.44
CA GLU A 185 -3.44 -11.73 4.88
C GLU A 185 -2.36 -10.72 4.48
N ILE A 186 -2.52 -10.09 3.30
CA ILE A 186 -1.68 -8.91 2.98
C ILE A 186 -2.18 -7.77 3.85
N GLN A 187 -1.35 -7.34 4.79
CA GLN A 187 -1.66 -6.25 5.69
C GLN A 187 -0.38 -5.51 6.05
N ASP A 188 -0.38 -4.19 5.93
CA ASP A 188 0.78 -3.37 6.30
C ASP A 188 1.14 -3.51 7.77
N ILE A 189 2.43 -3.49 8.09
CA ILE A 189 2.93 -3.64 9.47
C ILE A 189 2.34 -2.60 10.42
N ALA A 190 2.13 -1.35 9.98
CA ALA A 190 1.53 -0.33 10.81
C ALA A 190 0.06 -0.67 11.16
N SER A 191 -0.67 -1.30 10.24
CA SER A 191 -2.02 -1.79 10.51
C SER A 191 -2.04 -3.07 11.35
N GLN A 192 -0.97 -3.86 11.35
CA GLN A 192 -0.85 -5.03 12.24
C GLN A 192 -0.57 -4.57 13.67
N GLN A 193 0.28 -3.56 13.85
CA GLN A 193 0.67 -3.07 15.17
C GLN A 193 -0.49 -2.50 15.99
N THR A 194 -1.56 -2.00 15.36
CA THR A 194 -2.76 -1.55 16.06
C THR A 194 -3.39 -2.66 16.90
N GLY A 195 -3.17 -3.93 16.53
CA GLY A 195 -3.65 -5.08 17.30
C GLY A 195 -3.09 -5.16 18.71
N SER A 196 -1.93 -4.57 18.98
CA SER A 196 -1.34 -4.54 20.33
C SER A 196 -2.10 -3.64 21.31
N TRP A 197 -3.01 -2.80 20.81
CA TRP A 197 -3.82 -1.89 21.62
C TRP A 197 -5.17 -2.49 22.02
N TRP A 198 -5.53 -3.64 21.45
CA TRP A 198 -6.79 -4.30 21.73
C TRP A 198 -6.61 -5.31 22.87
N THR A 199 -7.60 -5.39 23.75
CA THR A 199 -7.67 -6.39 24.82
C THR A 199 -9.03 -7.10 24.79
N PRO A 200 -9.34 -7.84 23.70
CA PRO A 200 -10.62 -8.53 23.60
C PRO A 200 -10.71 -9.68 24.62
N GLU A 201 -11.90 -9.90 25.17
CA GLU A 201 -12.19 -11.02 26.05
C GLU A 201 -13.29 -11.93 25.46
N PRO A 202 -13.29 -13.24 25.77
CA PRO A 202 -14.31 -14.16 25.28
C PRO A 202 -15.74 -13.68 25.54
N GLY A 203 -16.59 -13.75 24.51
CA GLY A 203 -18.02 -13.43 24.61
C GLY A 203 -18.38 -11.94 24.49
N GLN A 204 -17.38 -11.04 24.47
CA GLN A 204 -17.58 -9.61 24.23
C GLN A 204 -18.18 -9.33 22.85
N LEU A 205 -18.91 -8.22 22.72
CA LEU A 205 -19.46 -7.71 21.47
C LEU A 205 -18.61 -6.53 20.97
N TRP A 206 -17.96 -6.72 19.83
CA TRP A 206 -17.10 -5.72 19.19
C TRP A 206 -17.72 -5.15 17.91
N PHE A 207 -17.36 -3.92 17.58
CA PHE A 207 -17.75 -3.25 16.33
C PHE A 207 -16.54 -2.75 15.55
N ASP A 208 -16.38 -3.20 14.31
CA ASP A 208 -15.46 -2.60 13.35
C ASP A 208 -16.26 -1.67 12.42
N CYS A 209 -16.21 -0.36 12.71
CA CYS A 209 -17.14 0.61 12.13
C CYS A 209 -16.73 1.12 10.74
N CYS A 210 -15.53 0.78 10.29
CA CYS A 210 -15.02 1.08 8.95
C CYS A 210 -14.15 -0.10 8.50
N ALA A 211 -14.75 -1.29 8.50
CA ALA A 211 -14.03 -2.55 8.43
C ALA A 211 -13.24 -2.75 7.13
N GLY A 212 -13.60 -2.01 6.07
CA GLY A 212 -13.02 -2.22 4.76
C GLY A 212 -13.18 -3.69 4.35
N SER A 213 -12.13 -4.27 3.78
CA SER A 213 -12.12 -5.70 3.44
C SER A 213 -11.89 -6.62 4.64
N GLY A 214 -12.00 -6.13 5.89
CA GLY A 214 -11.98 -6.96 7.11
C GLY A 214 -10.59 -7.32 7.64
N GLY A 215 -9.54 -6.58 7.28
CA GLY A 215 -8.17 -6.88 7.74
C GLY A 215 -8.03 -6.85 9.26
N LYS A 216 -8.49 -5.77 9.91
CA LYS A 216 -8.47 -5.61 11.37
C LYS A 216 -9.49 -6.52 12.06
N SER A 217 -10.67 -6.67 11.46
CA SER A 217 -11.69 -7.64 11.89
C SER A 217 -11.14 -9.07 12.01
N LEU A 218 -10.45 -9.58 10.98
CA LEU A 218 -9.81 -10.90 11.04
C LEU A 218 -8.71 -10.96 12.11
N GLN A 219 -7.92 -9.89 12.24
CA GLN A 219 -6.86 -9.82 13.25
C GLN A 219 -7.42 -9.90 14.67
N LEU A 220 -8.54 -9.21 14.93
CA LEU A 220 -9.21 -9.22 16.21
C LEU A 220 -9.72 -10.64 16.55
N LEU A 221 -10.29 -11.34 15.57
CA LEU A 221 -10.76 -12.73 15.73
C LEU A 221 -9.62 -13.75 15.83
N GLU A 222 -8.44 -13.46 15.27
CA GLU A 222 -7.23 -14.25 15.50
C GLU A 222 -6.72 -14.12 16.94
N GLN A 223 -6.89 -12.94 17.57
CA GLN A 223 -6.53 -12.71 18.97
C GLN A 223 -7.51 -13.35 19.94
N GLU A 224 -8.81 -13.21 19.70
CA GLU A 224 -9.86 -13.81 20.53
C GLU A 224 -11.03 -14.31 19.66
N PRO A 225 -11.03 -15.60 19.29
CA PRO A 225 -12.05 -16.18 18.41
C PRO A 225 -13.45 -16.21 19.00
N ALA A 226 -13.60 -16.07 20.33
CA ALA A 226 -14.90 -16.18 21.00
C ALA A 226 -15.65 -14.85 21.14
N ILE A 227 -15.16 -13.74 20.55
CA ILE A 227 -15.94 -12.51 20.48
C ILE A 227 -17.11 -12.63 19.49
N LYS A 228 -18.11 -11.77 19.67
CA LYS A 228 -19.13 -11.48 18.67
C LYS A 228 -18.73 -10.22 17.94
N LEU A 229 -18.74 -10.25 16.61
CA LEU A 229 -18.31 -9.11 15.80
C LEU A 229 -19.45 -8.58 14.92
N VAL A 230 -19.60 -7.26 14.94
CA VAL A 230 -20.36 -6.50 13.95
C VAL A 230 -19.36 -5.73 13.09
N VAL A 231 -19.57 -5.68 11.79
CA VAL A 231 -18.74 -4.91 10.86
C VAL A 231 -19.59 -3.96 10.02
N ASN A 232 -19.04 -2.80 9.69
CA ASN A 232 -19.68 -1.82 8.81
C ASN A 232 -18.72 -1.28 7.76
N ASP A 233 -19.27 -1.06 6.57
CA ASP A 233 -18.68 -0.23 5.51
C ASP A 233 -19.82 0.29 4.61
N ASN A 234 -19.71 1.48 4.04
CA ASN A 234 -20.75 2.00 3.14
C ASN A 234 -20.66 1.41 1.72
N ARG A 235 -19.56 0.73 1.38
CA ARG A 235 -19.31 0.15 0.05
C ARG A 235 -19.63 -1.34 0.01
N ALA A 236 -20.74 -1.70 -0.64
CA ALA A 236 -21.11 -3.11 -0.85
C ALA A 236 -19.99 -4.00 -1.43
N PRO A 237 -19.24 -3.59 -2.48
CA PRO A 237 -18.18 -4.44 -3.04
C PRO A 237 -17.05 -4.74 -2.06
N VAL A 238 -16.85 -3.89 -1.06
CA VAL A 238 -15.81 -4.06 -0.03
C VAL A 238 -16.28 -5.06 1.03
N LEU A 239 -17.57 -5.06 1.36
CA LEU A 239 -18.19 -6.08 2.21
C LEU A 239 -18.22 -7.45 1.53
N ASP A 240 -18.42 -7.52 0.20
CA ASP A 240 -18.31 -8.77 -0.55
C ASP A 240 -16.89 -9.37 -0.48
N GLU A 241 -15.85 -8.51 -0.54
CA GLU A 241 -14.46 -8.93 -0.36
C GLU A 241 -14.17 -9.35 1.09
N LEU A 242 -14.74 -8.67 2.08
CA LEU A 242 -14.66 -9.07 3.50
C LEU A 242 -15.23 -10.47 3.66
N GLN A 243 -16.44 -10.70 3.16
CA GLN A 243 -17.12 -11.99 3.16
C GLN A 243 -16.23 -13.09 2.57
N TYR A 244 -15.67 -12.85 1.37
CA TYR A 244 -14.75 -13.79 0.72
C TYR A 244 -13.52 -14.11 1.57
N ARG A 245 -12.90 -13.09 2.19
CA ARG A 245 -11.71 -13.29 3.04
C ARG A 245 -12.03 -14.06 4.31
N PHE A 246 -13.19 -13.83 4.92
CA PHE A 246 -13.67 -14.59 6.08
C PHE A 246 -13.90 -16.05 5.75
N ASP A 247 -14.58 -16.34 4.64
CA ASP A 247 -14.80 -17.71 4.16
C ASP A 247 -13.47 -18.42 3.89
N ARG A 248 -12.52 -17.73 3.23
CA ARG A 248 -11.18 -18.25 2.95
C ARG A 248 -10.38 -18.53 4.21
N ALA A 249 -10.49 -17.68 5.23
CA ALA A 249 -9.85 -17.88 6.54
C ALA A 249 -10.54 -18.95 7.40
N GLY A 250 -11.72 -19.44 6.99
CA GLY A 250 -12.50 -20.39 7.79
C GLY A 250 -13.08 -19.79 9.06
N VAL A 251 -13.29 -18.47 9.07
CA VAL A 251 -13.82 -17.71 10.22
C VAL A 251 -15.30 -17.44 9.99
N ALA A 252 -16.11 -17.53 11.05
CA ALA A 252 -17.54 -17.25 10.97
C ALA A 252 -17.78 -15.79 10.53
N ILE A 253 -18.68 -15.65 9.57
CA ILE A 253 -19.04 -14.34 9.00
C ILE A 253 -19.68 -13.47 10.09
N PRO A 254 -19.17 -12.25 10.31
CA PRO A 254 -19.73 -11.35 11.30
C PRO A 254 -21.08 -10.80 10.86
N LYS A 255 -21.81 -10.16 11.78
CA LYS A 255 -22.99 -9.39 11.38
C LYS A 255 -22.50 -8.19 10.55
N MET A 256 -22.81 -8.18 9.26
CA MET A 256 -22.45 -7.10 8.35
C MET A 256 -23.55 -6.04 8.28
N MET A 257 -23.15 -4.77 8.29
CA MET A 257 -24.03 -3.62 8.11
C MET A 257 -23.50 -2.75 6.97
N GLN A 258 -24.23 -2.64 5.87
CA GLN A 258 -23.93 -1.65 4.84
C GLN A 258 -24.62 -0.33 5.19
N ALA A 259 -23.85 0.66 5.64
CA ALA A 259 -24.41 1.93 6.04
C ALA A 259 -23.37 3.05 6.04
N ASP A 260 -23.80 4.29 5.84
CA ASP A 260 -22.97 5.48 5.99
C ASP A 260 -23.10 6.02 7.43
N LEU A 261 -22.05 5.86 8.23
CA LEU A 261 -22.08 6.27 9.64
C LEU A 261 -22.18 7.79 9.85
N SER A 262 -21.98 8.59 8.81
CA SER A 262 -22.19 10.04 8.88
C SER A 262 -23.68 10.44 8.84
N GLU A 263 -24.56 9.54 8.38
CA GLU A 263 -25.99 9.85 8.18
C GLU A 263 -26.85 9.69 9.46
N GLY A 264 -26.31 9.13 10.53
CA GLY A 264 -27.01 9.10 11.83
C GLY A 264 -26.69 7.91 12.74
N ILE A 265 -27.46 7.82 13.83
CA ILE A 265 -27.36 6.73 14.81
C ILE A 265 -28.20 5.54 14.34
N TYR A 266 -27.57 4.38 14.24
CA TYR A 266 -28.21 3.15 13.82
C TYR A 266 -28.82 2.42 15.02
N GLU A 267 -30.16 2.36 15.07
CA GLU A 267 -30.89 1.66 16.12
C GLU A 267 -30.63 0.14 16.07
N GLY A 268 -30.63 -0.51 17.23
CA GLY A 268 -30.43 -1.96 17.33
C GLY A 268 -28.97 -2.43 17.26
N LEU A 269 -28.02 -1.50 17.27
CA LEU A 269 -26.64 -1.79 17.64
C LEU A 269 -26.56 -1.77 19.18
N GLY A 270 -26.17 -2.89 19.78
CA GLY A 270 -26.07 -3.02 21.24
C GLY A 270 -24.92 -2.17 21.80
N PRO A 271 -24.83 -2.01 23.13
CA PRO A 271 -23.58 -1.51 23.71
C PRO A 271 -22.45 -2.45 23.28
N PHE A 272 -21.38 -1.87 22.73
CA PHE A 272 -20.18 -2.59 22.34
C PHE A 272 -19.17 -2.54 23.48
N ASP A 273 -18.49 -3.65 23.72
CA ASP A 273 -17.36 -3.74 24.64
C ASP A 273 -16.08 -3.14 24.03
N GLY A 274 -15.98 -3.13 22.70
CA GLY A 274 -14.88 -2.51 21.95
C GLY A 274 -15.31 -2.02 20.57
N ILE A 275 -14.72 -0.90 20.12
CA ILE A 275 -14.94 -0.33 18.80
C ILE A 275 -13.59 -0.11 18.11
N ILE A 276 -13.44 -0.65 16.90
CA ILE A 276 -12.36 -0.33 15.97
C ILE A 276 -12.87 0.73 15.00
N ALA A 277 -12.18 1.87 14.95
CA ALA A 277 -12.51 2.99 14.07
C ALA A 277 -11.33 3.30 13.12
N ASP A 278 -11.20 2.49 12.07
CA ASP A 278 -10.23 2.72 10.98
C ASP A 278 -10.80 3.70 9.95
N LEU A 279 -10.91 4.96 10.35
CA LEU A 279 -11.68 5.97 9.63
C LEU A 279 -11.09 6.27 8.24
N PRO A 280 -11.93 6.62 7.25
CA PRO A 280 -11.47 7.14 5.97
C PRO A 280 -10.51 8.31 6.16
N CYS A 281 -9.35 8.24 5.53
CA CYS A 281 -8.32 9.27 5.61
C CYS A 281 -7.78 9.62 4.22
N SER A 282 -6.84 10.57 4.15
CA SER A 282 -6.18 10.97 2.89
C SER A 282 -5.43 9.83 2.20
N GLY A 283 -5.16 8.75 2.93
CA GLY A 283 -4.37 7.62 2.48
C GLY A 283 -2.90 7.96 2.23
N SER A 284 -2.42 9.13 2.68
CA SER A 284 -1.06 9.63 2.42
C SER A 284 0.06 8.68 2.87
N GLY A 285 -0.18 7.91 3.93
CA GLY A 285 0.73 6.85 4.37
C GLY A 285 0.90 5.69 3.36
N THR A 286 -0.02 5.55 2.40
CA THR A 286 0.01 4.48 1.38
C THR A 286 0.50 4.94 0.01
N TRP A 287 0.85 6.22 -0.14
CA TRP A 287 1.21 6.81 -1.44
C TRP A 287 2.52 6.25 -2.02
N GLY A 288 3.38 5.61 -1.22
CA GLY A 288 4.51 4.82 -1.78
C GLY A 288 4.05 3.69 -2.71
N ARG A 289 2.83 3.17 -2.52
CA ARG A 289 2.16 2.17 -3.37
C ARG A 289 1.26 2.78 -4.45
N THR A 290 0.84 4.04 -4.27
CA THR A 290 0.00 4.80 -5.20
C THR A 290 0.59 6.19 -5.46
N PRO A 291 1.82 6.26 -6.02
CA PRO A 291 2.60 7.49 -6.07
C PRO A 291 1.97 8.58 -6.92
N GLU A 292 1.05 8.23 -7.83
CA GLU A 292 0.26 9.21 -8.57
C GLU A 292 -0.51 10.19 -7.66
N ARG A 293 -0.82 9.79 -6.42
CA ARG A 293 -1.54 10.64 -5.47
C ARG A 293 -0.76 11.89 -5.11
N LEU A 294 0.58 11.86 -5.11
CA LEU A 294 1.41 13.06 -4.91
C LEU A 294 1.10 14.16 -5.93
N ARG A 295 0.68 13.77 -7.14
CA ARG A 295 0.38 14.70 -8.24
C ARG A 295 -1.06 15.21 -8.22
N TYR A 296 -2.02 14.33 -7.95
CA TYR A 296 -3.44 14.61 -8.12
C TYR A 296 -4.18 14.98 -6.82
N PHE A 297 -3.61 14.67 -5.66
CA PHE A 297 -4.17 15.10 -4.39
C PHE A 297 -4.04 16.61 -4.22
N ARG A 298 -5.01 17.23 -3.54
CA ARG A 298 -5.02 18.65 -3.21
C ARG A 298 -5.32 18.82 -1.73
N GLU A 299 -4.81 19.88 -1.12
CA GLU A 299 -5.03 20.17 0.30
C GLU A 299 -6.52 20.23 0.69
N LYS A 300 -7.37 20.81 -0.17
CA LYS A 300 -8.84 20.81 -0.02
C LYS A 300 -9.48 19.42 0.10
N ASP A 301 -8.80 18.36 -0.32
CA ASP A 301 -9.29 16.99 -0.17
C ASP A 301 -9.15 16.50 1.28
N ILE A 302 -8.27 17.12 2.08
CA ILE A 302 -8.16 16.88 3.53
C ILE A 302 -9.40 17.44 4.25
N GLU A 303 -9.81 18.66 3.91
CA GLU A 303 -10.98 19.32 4.54
C GLU A 303 -12.26 18.48 4.39
N LYS A 304 -12.44 17.84 3.23
CA LYS A 304 -13.59 16.95 2.96
C LYS A 304 -13.61 15.67 3.79
N MET A 305 -12.47 15.27 4.35
CA MET A 305 -12.35 14.03 5.14
C MET A 305 -12.39 14.32 6.65
N ALA A 306 -12.04 15.55 7.04
CA ALA A 306 -12.06 15.98 8.43
C ALA A 306 -13.44 16.49 8.89
N GLY A 307 -14.29 16.94 7.95
CA GLY A 307 -15.67 17.35 8.20
C GLY A 307 -16.67 16.24 7.94
#